data_AF-A0A0Q1FLF3-F1
#
_entry.id   AF-A0A0Q1FLF3-F1
#
_cell.length_a   1.000
_cell.length_b   1.000
_cell.length_c   1.000
_cell.angle_alpha   90.00
_cell.angle_beta   90.00
_cell.angle_gamma   90.00
#
_symmetry.space_group_name_H-M   'P 1'
#
loop_
_entity.id
_entity.type
_entity.pdbx_description
1 polymer ?
#
loop_
_entity_poly.entity_id
_entity_poly.type
_entity_poly.pdbx_seq_one_letter_code
_entity_poly.pdbx_strand_id
1 'polypeptide(L)'
;MKKSPGWEKFASKFHDKLKEVMLPYKNKTLQTARIKEIIEKVNDFRGQEQWIYPSDHCINHTNKGACYCAETKNAIFEKKSQGIYRVL
;
A
#
# COMPACT_ATOMS: atom_id res chain seq x y z
N MET A 1 -16.79 4.93 -21.30
CA MET A 1 -15.76 4.96 -20.24
C MET A 1 -16.46 5.09 -18.89
N LYS A 2 -16.44 4.06 -18.04
CA LYS A 2 -17.04 4.15 -16.70
C LYS A 2 -16.22 5.16 -15.90
N LYS A 3 -16.85 6.25 -15.44
CA LYS A 3 -16.21 7.21 -14.55
C LYS A 3 -15.96 6.49 -13.22
N SER A 4 -14.69 6.26 -12.91
CA SER A 4 -14.21 5.96 -11.56
C SER A 4 -14.89 6.90 -10.58
N PRO A 5 -15.62 6.41 -9.57
CA PRO A 5 -16.28 7.27 -8.61
C PRO A 5 -15.23 8.12 -7.88
N GLY A 6 -15.56 9.37 -7.51
CA GLY A 6 -14.58 10.37 -7.06
C GLY A 6 -13.66 9.95 -5.90
N TRP A 7 -14.05 8.93 -5.13
CA TRP A 7 -13.22 8.34 -4.07
C TRP A 7 -11.98 7.60 -4.61
N GLU A 8 -12.02 7.03 -5.81
CA GLU A 8 -10.87 6.32 -6.41
C GLU A 8 -9.71 7.29 -6.69
N LYS A 9 -10.00 8.51 -7.16
CA LYS A 9 -8.99 9.56 -7.35
C LYS A 9 -8.42 10.07 -6.03
N PHE A 10 -9.23 10.08 -4.98
CA PHE A 10 -8.76 10.47 -3.65
C PHE A 10 -7.88 9.38 -3.04
N ALA A 11 -8.21 8.10 -3.23
CA ALA A 11 -7.40 6.98 -2.78
C ALA A 11 -6.09 6.84 -3.59
N SER A 12 -6.11 7.17 -4.89
CA SER A 12 -4.94 7.02 -5.76
C SER A 12 -3.76 7.90 -5.34
N LYS A 13 -4.01 9.11 -4.79
CA LYS A 13 -2.91 9.98 -4.33
C LYS A 13 -2.09 9.34 -3.21
N PHE A 14 -2.74 8.60 -2.31
CA PHE A 14 -2.06 7.90 -1.21
C PHE A 14 -1.31 6.68 -1.73
N HIS A 15 -1.89 5.96 -2.69
CA HIS A 15 -1.23 4.86 -3.37
C HIS A 15 0.07 5.31 -4.06
N ASP A 16 0.00 6.37 -4.87
CA ASP A 16 1.16 6.82 -5.64
C ASP A 16 2.26 7.33 -4.71
N LYS A 17 1.89 8.09 -3.68
CA LYS A 17 2.83 8.53 -2.65
C LYS A 17 3.43 7.36 -1.87
N LEU A 18 2.63 6.35 -1.54
CA LEU A 18 3.11 5.16 -0.83
C LEU A 18 4.11 4.40 -1.68
N LYS A 19 3.87 4.29 -2.99
CA LYS A 19 4.80 3.69 -3.94
C LYS A 19 6.14 4.43 -3.98
N GLU A 20 6.13 5.75 -4.00
CA GLU A 20 7.35 6.57 -3.92
C GLU A 20 8.11 6.32 -2.62
N VAL A 21 7.41 6.35 -1.48
CA VAL A 21 7.99 6.16 -0.14
C VAL A 21 8.61 4.76 0.00
N MET A 22 7.99 3.75 -0.61
CA MET A 22 8.47 2.37 -0.54
C MET A 22 9.53 2.03 -1.59
N LEU A 23 9.71 2.84 -2.64
CA LEU A 23 10.68 2.59 -3.71
C LEU A 23 12.12 2.30 -3.22
N PRO A 24 12.68 3.00 -2.21
CA PRO A 24 14.02 2.69 -1.67
C PRO A 24 14.12 1.30 -1.00
N TYR A 25 12.99 0.65 -0.75
CA TYR A 25 12.90 -0.66 -0.13
C TYR A 25 12.51 -1.76 -1.13
N LYS A 26 12.46 -1.47 -2.43
CA LYS A 26 12.11 -2.44 -3.48
C LYS A 26 12.88 -3.75 -3.30
N ASN A 27 12.17 -4.87 -3.42
CA ASN A 27 12.63 -6.24 -3.18
C ASN A 27 13.01 -6.59 -1.74
N LYS A 28 13.02 -5.65 -0.80
CA LYS A 28 13.25 -5.97 0.61
C LYS A 28 12.00 -6.57 1.23
N THR A 29 12.22 -7.51 2.15
CA THR A 29 11.16 -8.08 2.98
C THR A 29 11.15 -7.35 4.31
N LEU A 30 10.01 -6.78 4.66
CA LEU A 30 9.81 -5.96 5.85
C LEU A 30 8.65 -6.50 6.69
N GLN A 31 8.79 -6.35 8.00
CA GLN A 31 7.67 -6.56 8.93
C GLN A 31 6.71 -5.37 8.89
N THR A 32 5.44 -5.62 9.22
CA THR A 32 4.40 -4.59 9.27
C THR A 32 4.79 -3.43 10.19
N ALA A 33 5.38 -3.72 11.35
CA ALA A 33 5.86 -2.68 12.28
C ALA A 33 6.87 -1.75 11.62
N ARG A 34 7.84 -2.31 10.88
CA ARG A 34 8.83 -1.51 10.15
C ARG A 34 8.21 -0.66 9.03
N ILE A 35 7.21 -1.21 8.33
CA ILE A 35 6.51 -0.44 7.29
C ILE A 35 5.73 0.73 7.93
N LYS A 36 5.09 0.51 9.09
CA LYS A 36 4.42 1.56 9.86
C LYS A 36 5.40 2.66 10.28
N GLU A 37 6.55 2.31 10.84
CA GLU A 37 7.58 3.30 11.21
C GLU A 37 8.07 4.16 10.02
N ILE A 38 8.13 3.58 8.82
CA ILE A 38 8.51 4.31 7.60
C ILE A 38 7.39 5.29 7.23
N ILE A 39 6.15 4.80 7.24
CA ILE A 39 4.95 5.56 6.89
C ILE A 39 4.71 6.73 7.87
N GLU A 40 4.86 6.50 9.18
CA GLU A 40 4.65 7.51 10.24
C GLU A 40 5.61 8.70 10.13
N LYS A 41 6.75 8.53 9.45
CA LYS A 41 7.72 9.61 9.18
C LYS A 41 7.31 10.50 8.01
N VAL A 42 6.26 10.14 7.28
CA VAL A 42 5.77 10.89 6.12
C VAL A 42 4.56 11.71 6.58
N ASN A 43 4.75 13.03 6.70
CA ASN A 43 3.72 13.95 7.21
C ASN A 43 2.39 13.84 6.43
N ASP A 44 2.44 13.59 5.12
CA ASP A 44 1.26 13.46 4.25
C ASP A 44 0.34 12.28 4.62
N PHE A 45 0.85 11.31 5.38
CA PHE A 45 0.13 10.11 5.79
C PHE A 45 -0.51 10.20 7.18
N ARG A 46 -0.23 11.26 7.94
CA ARG A 46 -0.75 11.42 9.30
C ARG A 46 -2.28 11.48 9.30
N GLY A 47 -2.93 10.59 10.03
CA GLY A 47 -4.40 10.48 10.09
C GLY A 47 -5.03 9.86 8.84
N GLN A 48 -4.24 9.23 7.97
CA GLN A 48 -4.67 8.57 6.73
C GLN A 48 -4.21 7.11 6.70
N GLU A 49 -3.91 6.53 7.86
CA GLU A 49 -3.30 5.21 8.02
C GLU A 49 -4.16 4.11 7.38
N GLN A 50 -5.49 4.26 7.39
CA GLN A 50 -6.43 3.34 6.75
C GLN A 50 -6.24 3.20 5.24
N TRP A 51 -5.60 4.16 4.56
CA TRP A 51 -5.41 4.14 3.10
C TRP A 51 -4.06 3.55 2.66
N ILE A 52 -3.18 3.23 3.61
CA ILE A 52 -1.77 2.91 3.34
C ILE A 52 -1.31 1.60 4.00
N TYR A 53 -2.26 0.83 4.56
CA TYR A 53 -1.96 -0.47 5.17
C TYR A 53 -1.41 -1.46 4.13
N PRO A 54 -0.29 -2.16 4.42
CA PRO A 54 0.32 -3.08 3.46
C PRO A 54 -0.58 -4.23 3.00
N SER A 55 -1.48 -4.70 3.89
CA SER A 55 -2.48 -5.71 3.56
C SER A 55 -3.40 -5.27 2.42
N ASP A 56 -3.62 -3.97 2.30
CA ASP A 56 -4.56 -3.43 1.33
C ASP A 56 -3.91 -3.20 -0.03
N HIS A 57 -2.58 -3.19 -0.11
CA HIS A 57 -1.81 -2.95 -1.35
C HIS A 57 -0.95 -4.16 -1.75
N CYS A 58 -1.32 -5.37 -1.30
CA CYS A 58 -0.55 -6.59 -1.55
C CYS A 58 -1.21 -7.55 -2.56
N ILE A 59 -0.42 -8.15 -3.45
CA ILE A 59 -0.92 -9.02 -4.55
C ILE A 59 -1.67 -10.26 -4.06
N ASN A 60 -1.29 -10.76 -2.88
CA ASN A 60 -1.96 -11.87 -2.21
C ASN A 60 -2.99 -11.30 -1.22
N HIS A 61 -3.96 -10.57 -1.77
CA HIS A 61 -4.99 -9.86 -1.02
C HIS A 61 -5.62 -10.75 0.06
N THR A 62 -5.78 -10.22 1.27
CA THR A 62 -6.42 -10.98 2.36
C THR A 62 -7.64 -10.27 2.98
N ASN A 63 -8.00 -9.08 2.48
CA ASN A 63 -9.07 -8.24 3.06
C ASN A 63 -10.13 -7.86 2.00
N LYS A 64 -11.40 -7.80 2.40
CA LYS A 64 -12.56 -7.47 1.54
C LYS A 64 -12.68 -5.99 1.11
N GLY A 65 -11.67 -5.16 1.34
CA GLY A 65 -11.71 -3.71 1.06
C GLY A 65 -10.41 -3.15 0.51
N ALA A 66 -9.58 -4.03 -0.03
CA ALA A 66 -8.23 -3.68 -0.32
C ALA A 66 -8.09 -3.06 -1.74
N CYS A 67 -7.02 -2.30 -1.94
CA CYS A 67 -6.85 -1.39 -3.06
C CYS A 67 -6.89 -2.13 -4.40
N TYR A 68 -7.42 -1.46 -5.43
CA TYR A 68 -7.43 -1.96 -6.81
C TYR A 68 -6.03 -2.35 -7.32
N CYS A 69 -4.96 -1.73 -6.79
CA CYS A 69 -3.60 -2.02 -7.24
C CYS A 69 -3.18 -3.45 -6.93
N ALA A 70 -3.73 -4.03 -5.87
CA ALA A 70 -3.39 -5.37 -5.41
C ALA A 70 -3.77 -6.46 -6.42
N GLU A 71 -4.81 -6.27 -7.22
CA GLU A 71 -5.22 -7.26 -8.23
C GLU A 71 -4.42 -7.12 -9.53
N THR A 72 -3.41 -6.24 -9.56
CA THR A 72 -2.67 -5.87 -10.77
C THR A 72 -1.16 -5.93 -10.55
N LYS A 73 -0.40 -5.76 -11.63
CA LYS A 73 1.06 -5.57 -11.58
C LYS A 73 1.52 -4.33 -10.80
N ASN A 74 0.58 -3.49 -10.34
CA ASN A 74 0.86 -2.28 -9.58
C ASN A 74 0.82 -2.47 -8.07
N ALA A 75 0.60 -3.70 -7.57
CA ALA A 75 0.69 -4.01 -6.15
C ALA A 75 2.02 -3.48 -5.59
N ILE A 76 1.95 -2.82 -4.43
CA ILE A 76 3.13 -2.26 -3.77
C ILE A 76 3.83 -3.35 -2.94
N PHE A 77 3.05 -4.34 -2.49
CA PHE A 77 3.54 -5.41 -1.64
C PHE A 77 3.20 -6.79 -2.18
N GLU A 78 3.97 -7.77 -1.72
CA GLU A 78 3.67 -9.18 -1.82
C GLU A 78 3.69 -9.76 -0.41
N LYS A 79 2.58 -10.36 0.03
CA LYS A 79 2.51 -11.02 1.33
C LYS A 79 3.29 -12.33 1.26
N LYS A 80 4.30 -12.47 2.11
CA LYS A 80 5.08 -13.72 2.27
C LYS A 80 4.52 -14.59 3.38
N SER A 81 4.12 -13.97 4.49
CA SER A 81 3.45 -14.63 5.62
C SER A 81 2.69 -13.59 6.45
N GLN A 82 2.09 -13.99 7.57
CA GLN A 82 1.37 -13.07 8.44
C GLN A 82 2.30 -11.98 8.97
N GLY A 83 1.98 -10.72 8.65
CA GLY A 83 2.73 -9.56 9.10
C GLY A 83 4.04 -9.28 8.35
N ILE A 84 4.38 -10.09 7.33
CA ILE A 84 5.63 -9.99 6.56
C ILE A 84 5.33 -9.77 5.08
N TYR A 85 5.91 -8.70 4.53
CA TYR A 85 5.65 -8.24 3.17
C TYR A 85 6.95 -7.95 2.42
N ARG A 86 7.05 -8.40 1.17
CA ARG A 86 8.08 -7.94 0.23
C ARG A 86 7.57 -6.70 -0.49
N VAL A 87 8.41 -5.69 -0.65
CA VAL A 87 8.10 -4.51 -1.48
C VAL A 87 8.37 -4.85 -2.95
N LEU A 88 7.43 -4.52 -3.83
CA LEU A 88 7.50 -4.80 -5.28
C LEU A 88 8.05 -3.65 -6.12
#